data_AF-A0A9E0YKN9-F1
#
_entry.id   AF-A0A9E0YKN9-F1
#
_cell.length_a   1.000
_cell.length_b   1.000
_cell.length_c   1.000
_cell.angle_alpha   90.00
_cell.angle_beta   90.00
_cell.angle_gamma   90.00
#
_symmetry.space_group_name_H-M   'P 1'
#
loop_
_entity.id
_entity.type
_entity.pdbx_description
1 polymer ?
#
loop_
_entity_poly.entity_id
_entity_poly.type
_entity_poly.pdbx_seq_one_letter_code
_entity_poly.pdbx_strand_id
1 'polypeptide(L)' 'MGKRPVTPTYIAFYILFLPDSWQAAMGLVFALLLRPYATSPDMGLLKSILIFVMLAAIGYTITRIPARWITRKLKRLILD' A
#
# COMPACT_ATOMS: atom_id res chain seq x y z
N MET A 1 -4.43 -28.92 -15.50
CA MET A 1 -3.90 -28.17 -14.34
C MET A 1 -5.04 -27.94 -13.35
N GLY A 2 -5.11 -28.69 -12.25
CA GLY A 2 -6.14 -28.49 -11.24
C GLY A 2 -6.01 -27.10 -10.60
N LYS A 3 -7.09 -26.32 -10.57
CA LYS A 3 -7.10 -25.02 -9.88
C LYS A 3 -6.79 -25.29 -8.40
N ARG A 4 -5.69 -24.73 -7.88
CA ARG A 4 -5.36 -24.82 -6.46
C ARG A 4 -6.54 -24.26 -5.65
N PRO A 5 -6.96 -24.90 -4.56
CA PRO A 5 -8.05 -24.39 -3.74
C PRO A 5 -7.70 -22.98 -3.24
N VAL A 6 -8.57 -22.01 -3.52
CA VAL A 6 -8.40 -20.63 -3.07
C VAL A 6 -8.72 -20.59 -1.58
N THR A 7 -7.71 -20.79 -0.74
CA THR A 7 -7.82 -20.67 0.71
C THR A 7 -7.52 -19.23 1.16
N PRO A 8 -8.05 -18.78 2.31
CA PRO A 8 -7.72 -17.45 2.85
C PRO A 8 -6.20 -17.24 3.00
N THR A 9 -5.49 -18.28 3.44
CA THR A 9 -4.03 -18.29 3.53
C THR A 9 -3.37 -18.06 2.17
N TYR A 10 -3.88 -18.69 1.11
CA TYR A 10 -3.38 -18.50 -0.25
C TYR A 10 -3.56 -17.04 -0.72
N ILE A 11 -4.70 -16.42 -0.42
CA ILE A 11 -4.96 -15.00 -0.73
C ILE A 11 -3.99 -14.10 0.04
N ALA A 12 -3.80 -14.33 1.34
CA ALA A 12 -2.89 -13.55 2.17
C ALA A 12 -1.45 -13.61 1.66
N PHE A 13 -0.95 -14.80 1.33
CA PHE A 13 0.37 -14.97 0.73
C PHE A 13 0.49 -14.24 -0.61
N TYR A 14 -0.55 -14.32 -1.46
CA TYR A 14 -0.52 -13.65 -2.75
C TYR A 14 -0.43 -12.12 -2.60
N ILE A 15 -1.21 -11.53 -1.69
CA ILE A 15 -1.17 -10.10 -1.37
C ILE A 15 0.21 -9.72 -0.82
N LEU A 16 0.78 -10.51 0.10
CA LEU A 16 2.09 -10.25 0.68
C LEU A 16 3.22 -10.26 -0.36
N PHE A 17 3.11 -11.09 -1.39
CA PHE A 17 4.09 -11.16 -2.47
C PHE A 17 3.80 -10.21 -3.65
N LEU A 18 2.77 -9.37 -3.55
CA LEU A 18 2.44 -8.40 -4.58
C LEU A 18 3.09 -7.04 -4.24
N PRO A 19 3.95 -6.49 -5.13
CA PRO A 19 4.56 -5.17 -4.90
C PRO A 19 3.52 -4.05 -4.76
N ASP A 20 2.38 -4.18 -5.42
CA ASP A 20 1.33 -3.17 -5.40
C ASP A 20 0.63 -3.08 -4.04
N SER A 21 0.53 -4.21 -3.31
CA SER A 21 0.00 -4.22 -1.95
C SER A 21 0.90 -3.44 -0.99
N TRP A 22 2.22 -3.55 -1.14
CA TRP A 22 3.17 -2.75 -0.36
C TRP A 22 3.17 -1.27 -0.73
N GLN A 23 3.02 -0.93 -2.02
CA GLN A 23 2.84 0.47 -2.44
C GLN A 23 1.56 1.08 -1.85
N ALA A 24 0.45 0.34 -1.88
CA ALA A 24 -0.82 0.79 -1.32
C ALA A 24 -0.72 0.97 0.21
N ALA A 25 -0.14 0.00 0.90
CA ALA A 25 0.07 0.09 2.35
C ALA A 25 0.94 1.31 2.73
N MET A 26 2.09 1.49 2.07
CA MET A 26 2.95 2.64 2.36
C MET A 26 2.29 3.96 1.94
N GLY A 27 1.60 4.01 0.81
CA GLY A 27 0.86 5.19 0.38
C GLY A 27 -0.17 5.64 1.41
N LEU A 28 -0.94 4.70 1.95
CA LEU A 28 -1.89 4.98 3.04
C LEU A 28 -1.19 5.44 4.33
N VAL A 29 -0.08 4.80 4.70
CA VAL A 29 0.71 5.21 5.87
C VAL A 29 1.22 6.65 5.70
N PHE A 30 1.79 6.99 4.55
CA PHE A 30 2.22 8.36 4.27
C PHE A 30 1.06 9.34 4.28
N ALA A 31 -0.08 8.98 3.70
CA ALA A 31 -1.27 9.84 3.72
C ALA A 31 -1.75 10.11 5.15
N LEU A 32 -1.77 9.11 6.03
CA LEU A 32 -2.15 9.29 7.43
C LEU A 32 -1.17 10.18 8.19
N LEU A 33 0.13 10.00 7.96
CA LEU A 33 1.18 10.79 8.61
C LEU A 33 1.21 12.24 8.12
N LEU A 34 0.96 12.46 6.82
CA LEU A 34 1.04 13.79 6.20
C LEU A 34 -0.27 14.57 6.25
N ARG A 35 -1.41 13.90 6.42
CA ARG A 35 -2.73 14.54 6.54
C ARG A 35 -2.76 15.72 7.52
N PRO A 36 -2.31 15.62 8.78
CA PRO A 36 -2.39 16.74 9.73
C PRO A 36 -1.58 17.97 9.29
N TYR A 37 -0.56 17.78 8.44
CA TYR A 37 0.26 18.87 7.91
C TYR A 37 -0.30 19.46 6.61
N ALA A 38 -1.20 18.75 5.94
CA ALA A 38 -1.77 19.14 4.65
C ALA A 38 -3.21 19.65 4.73
N THR A 39 -3.88 19.50 5.89
CA THR A 39 -5.28 19.91 6.08
C THR A 39 -5.42 20.90 7.24
N SER A 40 -6.22 21.96 7.06
CA SER A 40 -6.56 22.89 8.13
C SER A 40 -7.83 22.45 8.88
N PRO A 41 -7.99 22.81 10.18
CA PRO A 41 -9.18 22.49 10.97
C PRO A 41 -10.48 23.02 10.36
N ASP A 42 -10.42 24.16 9.66
CA ASP A 42 -11.57 24.82 9.04
C ASP A 42 -11.92 24.24 7.64
N MET A 43 -11.20 23.21 7.19
CA MET A 43 -11.49 22.57 5.91
C MET A 43 -12.74 21.70 5.99
N GLY A 44 -13.66 21.91 5.05
CA GLY A 44 -14.80 21.02 4.85
C GLY A 44 -14.37 19.57 4.54
N LEU A 45 -15.18 18.61 5.00
CA LEU A 45 -14.91 17.18 4.96
C LEU A 45 -14.49 16.66 3.57
N LEU A 46 -15.18 17.12 2.51
CA LEU A 46 -14.86 16.76 1.13
C LEU A 46 -13.42 17.15 0.71
N LYS A 47 -12.94 18.33 1.12
CA LYS A 47 -11.58 18.79 0.80
C LYS A 47 -10.54 17.95 1.55
N SER A 48 -10.79 17.64 2.81
CA SER A 48 -9.92 16.77 3.63
C SER A 48 -9.77 15.37 3.02
N ILE A 49 -10.87 14.78 2.56
CA ILE A 49 -10.85 13.46 1.89
C ILE A 49 -10.06 13.54 0.59
N LEU A 50 -10.28 14.57 -0.22
CA LEU A 50 -9.58 14.72 -1.50
C LEU A 50 -8.07 14.84 -1.31
N ILE A 51 -7.62 15.64 -0.34
CA ILE A 51 -6.20 15.77 0.03
C ILE A 51 -5.64 14.42 0.49
N PHE A 52 -6.38 13.67 1.31
CA PHE A 52 -5.96 12.34 1.75
C PHE A 52 -5.76 11.39 0.56
N VAL A 53 -6.70 11.35 -0.40
CA VAL A 53 -6.60 10.52 -1.59
C VAL A 53 -5.39 10.93 -2.45
N MET A 54 -5.15 12.22 -2.61
CA MET A 54 -3.98 12.73 -3.33
C MET A 54 -2.67 12.31 -2.67
N LEU A 55 -2.56 12.47 -1.35
CA LEU A 55 -1.38 12.04 -0.60
C LEU A 55 -1.16 10.53 -0.70
N ALA A 56 -2.23 9.73 -0.64
CA ALA A 56 -2.15 8.28 -0.79
C ALA A 56 -1.66 7.88 -2.19
N ALA A 57 -2.15 8.54 -3.24
CA ALA A 57 -1.73 8.29 -4.62
C ALA A 57 -0.27 8.70 -4.88
N ILE A 58 0.18 9.85 -4.33
CA ILE A 58 1.57 10.28 -4.39
C ILE A 58 2.46 9.28 -3.64
N GLY A 59 2.09 8.93 -2.41
CA GLY A 59 2.78 7.95 -1.58
C GLY A 59 2.90 6.59 -2.28
N TYR A 60 1.83 6.12 -2.92
CA TYR A 60 1.83 4.91 -3.74
C TYR A 60 2.88 5.00 -4.87
N THR A 61 2.90 6.13 -5.60
CA THR A 61 3.78 6.30 -6.77
C THR A 61 5.26 6.37 -6.38
N ILE A 62 5.60 7.12 -5.33
CA ILE A 62 7.01 7.28 -4.89
C ILE A 62 7.56 6.01 -4.23
N THR A 63 6.69 5.17 -3.66
CA THR A 63 7.10 3.95 -2.93
C THR A 63 7.30 2.73 -3.82
N ARG A 64 7.20 2.88 -5.14
CA ARG A 64 7.39 1.79 -6.11
C ARG A 64 8.71 1.04 -5.96
N ILE A 65 9.80 1.78 -5.72
CA ILE A 65 11.14 1.20 -5.55
C ILE A 65 11.24 0.39 -4.25
N PRO A 66 10.95 0.97 -3.06
CA PRO A 66 11.02 0.21 -1.80
C PRO A 66 10.04 -0.96 -1.76
N ALA A 67 8.84 -0.83 -2.32
CA ALA A 67 7.87 -1.92 -2.36
C ALA A 67 8.38 -3.14 -3.13
N ARG A 68 8.98 -2.93 -4.30
CA ARG A 68 9.60 -4.02 -5.08
C ARG A 68 10.75 -4.67 -4.32
N TRP A 69 11.52 -3.89 -3.57
CA TRP A 69 12.61 -4.40 -2.74
C TRP A 69 12.10 -5.32 -1.62
N ILE A 70 11.04 -4.88 -0.91
CA ILE A 70 10.37 -5.68 0.14
C ILE A 70 9.87 -7.01 -0.44
N THR A 71 9.16 -6.98 -1.57
CA THR A 71 8.67 -8.20 -2.22
C THR A 71 9.80 -9.15 -2.62
N ARG A 72 10.91 -8.63 -3.15
CA ARG A 72 12.07 -9.46 -3.52
C ARG A 72 12.73 -10.11 -2.30
N LYS A 73 12.88 -9.35 -1.20
CA LYS A 73 13.41 -9.88 0.07
C LYS A 73 12.51 -10.96 0.64
N LEU A 74 11.21 -10.74 0.69
CA LEU A 74 10.23 -11.74 1.12
C LEU A 74 10.29 -13.01 0.28
N LYS A 75 10.37 -12.89 -1.05
CA LYS A 75 10.50 -14.05 -1.94
C LYS A 75 11.76 -14.84 -1.64
N ARG A 76 12.91 -14.19 -1.48
CA ARG A 76 14.16 -14.88 -1.10
C ARG A 76 14.08 -15.56 0.27
N LEU A 77 13.41 -14.96 1.25
CA LEU A 77 13.35 -15.52 2.60
C LEU A 77 12.40 -16.71 2.73
N ILE A 78 11.40 -16.83 1.85
CA ILE A 78 10.33 -17.82 1.97
C ILE A 78 10.45 -18.92 0.89
N LEU A 79 11.03 -18.61 -0.27
CA LEU A 79 11.12 -19.52 -1.41
C LEU A 79 12.53 -20.07 -1.66
N ASP A 80 13.57 -19.49 -1.05
CA ASP A 80 14.93 -20.08 -1.00
C ASP A 80 15.10 -20.79 0.35
#